data_AF-A0A832CAT8-F1
#
_entry.id   AF-A0A832CAT8-F1
#
_cell.length_a   1.000
_cell.length_b   1.000
_cell.length_c   1.000
_cell.angle_alpha   90.00
_cell.angle_beta   90.00
_cell.angle_gamma   90.00
#
_symmetry.space_group_name_H-M   'P 1'
#
loop_
_entity.id
_entity.type
_entity.pdbx_description
1 polymer ?
#
loop_
_entity_poly.entity_id
_entity_poly.type
_entity_poly.pdbx_seq_one_letter_code
_entity_poly.pdbx_strand_id
1 'polypeptide(L)'
;MVDGEVVKEAMLLDTSDGEEVVYKGPSLPKYMRKISYLILKESPLIDYVVLLIRGRKYLIIKISRDRHLILGLSQDVNAEEYLDQIMRIIGELRHSCYRNINFEH
;
A
#
# COMPACT_ATOMS: atom_id res chain seq x y z
N MET A 1 16.09 -22.04 -1.54
CA MET A 1 16.40 -20.91 -0.65
C MET A 1 15.06 -20.33 -0.28
N VAL A 2 14.72 -20.41 1.00
CA VAL A 2 13.35 -20.33 1.53
C VAL A 2 12.77 -18.93 1.33
N ASP A 3 11.50 -18.84 0.93
CA ASP A 3 10.71 -17.60 0.81
C ASP A 3 10.94 -16.69 2.01
N GLY A 4 11.84 -15.72 1.87
CA GLY A 4 11.89 -14.60 2.78
C GLY A 4 10.64 -13.79 2.52
N GLU A 5 9.67 -13.81 3.45
CA GLU A 5 8.45 -13.01 3.31
C GLU A 5 8.82 -11.57 2.92
N VAL A 6 8.49 -11.21 1.68
CA VAL A 6 8.83 -9.92 1.05
C VAL A 6 8.12 -8.79 1.80
N VAL A 7 6.85 -9.02 2.12
CA VAL A 7 6.01 -8.17 2.96
C VAL A 7 5.99 -8.77 4.35
N LYS A 8 6.47 -8.01 5.34
CA LYS A 8 6.42 -8.38 6.76
C LYS A 8 5.12 -7.94 7.43
N GLU A 9 4.52 -6.88 6.93
CA GLU A 9 3.35 -6.25 7.53
C GLU A 9 2.63 -5.37 6.52
N ALA A 10 1.31 -5.22 6.66
CA ALA A 10 0.52 -4.35 5.80
C ALA A 10 -0.53 -3.58 6.59
N MET A 11 -0.89 -2.39 6.12
CA MET A 11 -1.97 -1.57 6.64
C MET A 11 -2.72 -0.90 5.51
N LEU A 12 -4.05 -0.93 5.54
CA LEU A 12 -4.93 -0.20 4.63
C LEU A 12 -5.57 0.95 5.40
N LEU A 13 -5.30 2.18 4.96
CA LEU A 13 -5.90 3.40 5.50
C LEU A 13 -6.95 3.91 4.52
N ASP A 14 -8.14 4.21 5.02
CA ASP A 14 -9.23 4.86 4.29
C ASP A 14 -9.59 6.17 4.98
N THR A 15 -9.74 7.25 4.23
CA THR A 15 -10.08 8.58 4.74
C THR A 15 -11.42 9.10 4.21
N SER A 16 -12.19 8.28 3.49
CA SER A 16 -13.46 8.68 2.87
C SER A 16 -14.52 9.10 3.89
N ASP A 17 -14.66 8.34 4.99
CA ASP A 17 -15.63 8.61 6.08
C ASP A 17 -14.93 9.03 7.40
N GLY A 18 -13.84 9.78 7.27
CA GLY A 18 -12.89 10.03 8.36
C GLY A 18 -11.72 9.04 8.33
N GLU A 19 -10.63 9.32 9.04
CA GLU A 19 -9.46 8.45 9.02
C GLU A 19 -9.72 7.12 9.77
N GLU A 20 -9.91 6.04 9.01
CA GLU A 20 -10.12 4.69 9.50
C GLU A 20 -9.04 3.71 9.00
N VAL A 21 -8.61 2.81 9.87
CA VAL A 21 -7.71 1.72 9.50
C VAL A 21 -8.54 0.48 9.20
N VAL A 22 -8.63 0.11 7.92
CA VAL A 22 -9.42 -1.04 7.44
C VAL A 22 -8.74 -2.36 7.78
N TYR A 23 -7.40 -2.38 7.76
CA TYR A 23 -6.59 -3.54 8.14
C TYR A 23 -5.25 -3.08 8.69
N LYS A 24 -4.70 -3.81 9.68
CA LYS A 24 -3.38 -3.52 10.24
C LYS A 24 -2.68 -4.79 10.72
N GLY A 25 -1.50 -5.06 10.18
CA GLY A 25 -0.59 -6.07 10.70
C GLY A 25 -0.11 -5.76 12.12
N PRO A 26 0.14 -6.78 12.96
CA PRO A 26 0.37 -6.63 14.40
C PRO A 26 1.62 -5.78 14.73
N SER A 27 2.63 -5.80 13.89
CA SER A 27 3.93 -5.16 14.11
C SER A 27 4.04 -3.73 13.54
N LEU A 28 3.03 -3.27 12.78
CA LEU A 28 3.12 -2.02 12.04
C LEU A 28 2.99 -0.83 13.01
N PRO A 29 3.95 0.11 13.04
CA PRO A 29 3.94 1.16 14.05
C PRO A 29 2.75 2.10 13.93
N LYS A 30 2.15 2.51 15.06
CA LYS A 30 0.99 3.42 15.08
C LYS A 30 1.27 4.77 14.38
N TYR A 31 2.53 5.22 14.37
CA TYR A 31 2.91 6.47 13.72
C TYR A 31 2.80 6.42 12.18
N MET A 32 2.82 5.22 11.57
CA MET A 32 2.70 5.08 10.12
C MET A 32 1.37 5.62 9.60
N ARG A 33 0.29 5.46 10.38
CA ARG A 33 -1.00 6.07 10.05
C ARG A 33 -0.88 7.59 9.88
N LYS A 34 -0.23 8.26 10.84
CA LYS A 34 -0.05 9.72 10.80
C LYS A 34 0.81 10.15 9.63
N ILE A 35 1.89 9.42 9.34
CA ILE A 35 2.77 9.70 8.19
C ILE A 35 1.97 9.58 6.89
N SER A 36 1.23 8.49 6.71
CA SER A 36 0.42 8.28 5.50
C SER A 36 -0.67 9.34 5.34
N TYR A 37 -1.32 9.75 6.42
CA TYR A 37 -2.28 10.84 6.38
C TYR A 37 -1.64 12.19 5.98
N LEU A 38 -0.45 12.50 6.50
CA LEU A 38 0.27 13.72 6.11
C LEU A 38 0.63 13.70 4.63
N ILE A 39 1.10 12.57 4.11
CA ILE A 39 1.39 12.40 2.68
C ILE A 39 0.12 12.64 1.84
N LEU A 40 -1.01 12.06 2.25
CA LEU A 40 -2.32 12.25 1.64
C LEU A 40 -2.71 13.71 1.50
N LYS A 41 -2.63 14.43 2.62
CA LYS A 41 -3.18 15.77 2.78
C LYS A 41 -2.28 16.80 2.13
N GLU A 42 -0.98 16.69 2.36
CA GLU A 42 -0.01 17.71 1.96
C GLU A 42 0.58 17.43 0.57
N SER A 43 0.41 16.22 0.04
CA SER A 43 1.02 15.82 -1.24
C SER A 43 0.09 14.92 -2.06
N PRO A 44 -1.10 15.42 -2.45
CA PRO A 44 -2.09 14.63 -3.16
C PRO A 44 -1.65 14.15 -4.55
N LEU A 45 -0.57 14.71 -5.12
CA LEU A 45 -0.01 14.32 -6.40
C LEU A 45 1.01 13.16 -6.30
N ILE A 46 1.38 12.75 -5.09
CA ILE A 46 2.32 11.65 -4.89
C ILE A 46 1.56 10.33 -4.93
N ASP A 47 1.95 9.45 -5.86
CA ASP A 47 1.34 8.12 -6.02
C ASP A 47 1.95 7.07 -5.11
N TYR A 48 3.22 7.22 -4.73
CA TYR A 48 3.87 6.33 -3.77
C TYR A 48 5.06 7.01 -3.08
N VAL A 49 5.44 6.45 -1.92
CA VAL A 49 6.63 6.87 -1.17
C VAL A 49 7.34 5.64 -0.63
N VAL A 50 8.67 5.59 -0.81
CA VAL A 50 9.55 4.64 -0.12
C VAL A 50 10.17 5.35 1.09
N LEU A 51 10.01 4.78 2.28
CA LEU A 51 10.55 5.32 3.52
C LEU A 51 11.48 4.32 4.20
N LEU A 52 12.65 4.79 4.62
CA LEU A 52 13.53 4.05 5.52
C LEU A 52 13.54 4.75 6.88
N ILE A 53 12.88 4.14 7.88
CA ILE A 53 12.76 4.72 9.22
C ILE A 53 13.27 3.70 10.23
N ARG A 54 14.29 4.07 11.00
CA ARG A 54 14.88 3.21 12.06
C ARG A 54 15.27 1.81 11.56
N GLY A 55 15.84 1.72 10.35
CA GLY A 55 16.23 0.46 9.74
C GLY A 55 15.06 -0.42 9.28
N ARG A 56 13.85 0.14 9.16
CA ARG A 56 12.68 -0.53 8.58
C ARG A 56 12.26 0.18 7.29
N LYS A 57 11.97 -0.61 6.26
CA LYS A 57 11.62 -0.14 4.92
C LYS A 57 10.12 -0.21 4.77
N TYR A 58 9.52 0.87 4.34
CA TYR A 58 8.09 0.99 4.13
C TYR A 58 7.83 1.47 2.71
N LEU A 59 6.85 0.85 2.06
CA LEU A 59 6.29 1.30 0.79
C LEU A 59 4.86 1.77 1.07
N ILE A 60 4.60 3.05 0.83
CA ILE A 60 3.27 3.66 0.93
C ILE A 60 2.79 3.87 -0.50
N ILE A 61 1.63 3.32 -0.84
CA ILE A 61 1.05 3.36 -2.19
C ILE A 61 -0.33 3.99 -2.09
N LYS A 62 -0.58 5.02 -2.91
CA LYS A 62 -1.89 5.60 -3.10
C LYS A 62 -2.72 4.70 -4.00
N ILE A 63 -3.81 4.15 -3.48
CA ILE A 63 -4.71 3.25 -4.21
C ILE A 63 -5.85 4.04 -4.88
N SER A 64 -6.33 5.07 -4.19
CA SER A 64 -7.32 6.03 -4.68
C SER A 64 -7.17 7.37 -3.95
N ARG A 65 -8.02 8.35 -4.26
CA ARG A 65 -8.01 9.67 -3.61
C ARG A 65 -7.92 9.57 -2.08
N ASP A 66 -8.70 8.67 -1.49
CA ASP A 66 -8.85 8.57 -0.04
C ASP A 66 -8.29 7.28 0.56
N ARG A 67 -7.54 6.47 -0.21
CA ARG A 67 -7.05 5.15 0.28
C ARG A 67 -5.57 4.91 0.04
N HIS A 68 -4.90 4.42 1.06
CA HIS A 68 -3.46 4.11 1.05
C HIS A 68 -3.18 2.69 1.53
N LEU A 69 -2.34 1.99 0.77
CA LEU A 69 -1.75 0.74 1.18
C LEU A 69 -0.34 1.01 1.70
N ILE A 70 -0.07 0.57 2.92
CA ILE A 70 1.24 0.71 3.57
C ILE A 70 1.78 -0.68 3.79
N LEU A 71 2.96 -0.95 3.25
CA LEU A 71 3.64 -2.23 3.32
C LEU A 71 4.96 -2.06 4.07
N GLY A 72 5.18 -2.82 5.13
CA GLY A 72 6.51 -3.01 5.69
C GLY A 72 7.23 -4.09 4.90
N LEU A 73 8.35 -3.72 4.29
CA LEU A 73 9.14 -4.58 3.43
C LEU A 73 10.38 -5.08 4.15
N SER A 74 10.83 -6.27 3.77
CA SER A 74 12.16 -6.74 4.16
C SER A 74 13.25 -5.80 3.63
N GLN A 75 14.38 -5.68 4.35
CA GLN A 75 15.43 -4.71 4.02
C GLN A 75 16.12 -4.98 2.68
N ASP A 76 16.20 -6.24 2.29
CA ASP A 76 16.79 -6.78 1.07
C ASP A 76 15.91 -6.59 -0.17
N VAL A 77 14.64 -6.23 -0.01
CA VAL A 77 13.69 -6.07 -1.12
C VAL A 77 13.91 -4.72 -1.81
N ASN A 78 14.04 -4.70 -3.13
CA ASN A 78 13.94 -3.46 -3.92
C ASN A 78 12.47 -3.00 -3.93
N ALA A 79 12.20 -1.86 -3.30
CA ALA A 79 10.83 -1.36 -3.14
C ALA A 79 10.20 -0.90 -4.45
N GLU A 80 10.99 -0.39 -5.40
CA GLU A 80 10.50 0.09 -6.71
C GLU A 80 10.11 -1.08 -7.60
N GLU A 81 10.97 -2.10 -7.69
CA GLU A 81 10.63 -3.34 -8.40
C GLU A 81 9.39 -4.02 -7.81
N TYR A 82 9.27 -4.00 -6.47
CA TYR A 82 8.11 -4.58 -5.81
C TYR A 82 6.84 -3.75 -6.03
N LEU A 83 6.95 -2.42 -6.09
CA LEU A 83 5.85 -1.52 -6.47
C LEU A 83 5.34 -1.86 -7.86
N ASP A 84 6.23 -2.02 -8.85
CA ASP A 84 5.85 -2.35 -10.23
C ASP A 84 5.05 -3.67 -10.28
N GLN A 85 5.48 -4.67 -9.52
CA GLN A 85 4.75 -5.95 -9.39
C GLN A 85 3.36 -5.76 -8.80
N ILE A 86 3.24 -4.98 -7.72
CA ILE A 86 1.95 -4.68 -7.08
C ILE A 86 1.04 -3.94 -8.05
N MET A 87 1.54 -2.92 -8.73
CA MET A 87 0.75 -2.11 -9.66
C MET A 87 0.26 -2.94 -10.85
N ARG A 88 1.07 -3.89 -11.34
CA ARG A 88 0.65 -4.86 -12.34
C ARG A 88 -0.51 -5.72 -11.83
N ILE A 89 -0.38 -6.30 -10.64
CA ILE A 89 -1.43 -7.14 -10.02
C ILE A 89 -2.73 -6.34 -9.83
N ILE A 90 -2.64 -5.11 -9.30
CA ILE A 90 -3.81 -4.24 -9.14
C ILE A 90 -4.46 -3.94 -10.50
N GLY A 91 -3.65 -3.69 -11.54
CA GLY A 91 -4.14 -3.50 -12.90
C GLY A 91 -4.89 -4.72 -13.43
N GLU A 92 -4.33 -5.92 -13.26
CA GLU A 92 -4.94 -7.18 -13.67
C GLU A 92 -6.26 -7.45 -12.93
N LEU A 93 -6.28 -7.24 -11.60
CA LEU A 93 -7.49 -7.39 -10.78
C LEU A 93 -8.60 -6.43 -11.20
N ARG A 94 -8.26 -5.15 -11.42
CA ARG A 94 -9.23 -4.16 -11.93
C ARG A 94 -9.82 -4.62 -13.25
N HIS A 95 -8.96 -5.02 -14.19
CA HIS A 95 -9.40 -5.48 -15.51
C HIS A 95 -10.27 -6.76 -15.44
N SER A 96 -9.98 -7.68 -14.53
CA SER A 96 -10.81 -8.87 -14.29
C SER A 96 -12.19 -8.52 -13.75
N CYS A 97 -12.30 -7.59 -12.80
CA CYS A 97 -13.59 -7.12 -12.30
C CYS A 97 -14.44 -6.49 -13.41
N TYR A 98 -13.84 -5.69 -14.30
CA TYR A 98 -14.56 -5.11 -15.44
C TYR A 98 -15.04 -6.14 -16.46
N ARG A 99 -14.29 -7.24 -16.69
CA ARG A 99 -14.77 -8.31 -17.58
C ARG A 99 -15.99 -9.02 -17.00
N ASN A 100 -16.00 -9.33 -15.72
CA ASN A 100 -17.10 -10.09 -15.10
C ASN A 100 -18.43 -9.31 -15.09
N ILE A 101 -18.38 -7.98 -14.99
CA ILE A 101 -19.58 -7.12 -15.08
C ILE A 101 -20.19 -7.16 -16.50
N ASN A 102 -19.38 -7.34 -17.54
CA ASN A 102 -19.85 -7.38 -18.93
C ASN A 102 -20.37 -8.76 -19.39
N PHE A 103 -20.34 -9.79 -18.52
CA PHE A 103 -20.96 -11.09 -18.79
C PHE A 103 -22.33 -11.25 -18.09
N GLU A 104 -22.75 -10.28 -17.27
CA GLU A 104 -24.05 -10.27 -16.59
C GLU A 104 -25.11 -9.41 -17.33
N HIS A 105 -24.85 -8.98 -18.56
CA HIS A 105 -25.79 -8.23 -19.41
C HIS A 105 -26.05 -8.93 -20.75
#